data_AF-A0A6G1CAY5-F1
#
_entry.id   AF-A0A6G1CAY5-F1
#
_cell.length_a   1.000
_cell.length_b   1.000
_cell.length_c   1.000
_cell.angle_alpha   90.00
_cell.angle_beta   90.00
_cell.angle_gamma   90.00
#
_symmetry.space_group_name_H-M   'P 1'
#
loop_
_entity.id
_entity.type
_entity.pdbx_description
1 polymer ?
#
loop_
_entity_poly.entity_id
_entity_poly.type
_entity_poly.pdbx_seq_one_letter_code
_entity_poly.pdbx_strand_id
1 'polypeptide(L)' 'MSSSSAAASTSSVAEAKGSTSTMVAVAKPTGHHILKIIGYSRTKAMVAAGHFINSRPFHVGDHTWRIKAPRSAT' A
#
# COMPACT_ATOMS: atom_id res chain seq x y z
N MET A 1 -27.33 -24.30 64.93
CA MET A 1 -27.78 -23.84 63.60
C MET A 1 -26.84 -22.73 63.15
N SER A 2 -25.87 -23.07 62.30
CA SER A 2 -24.94 -22.09 61.72
C SER A 2 -25.73 -21.15 60.81
N SER A 3 -25.57 -19.84 60.99
CA SER A 3 -26.08 -18.84 60.03
C SER A 3 -24.89 -18.08 59.47
N SER A 4 -24.53 -18.41 58.23
CA SER A 4 -23.48 -17.75 57.45
C SER A 4 -23.95 -16.36 57.03
N SER A 5 -23.17 -15.31 57.29
CA SER A 5 -23.40 -14.00 56.67
C SER A 5 -22.70 -13.97 55.31
N ALA A 6 -23.46 -13.83 54.23
CA ALA A 6 -22.94 -13.70 52.87
C ALA A 6 -22.22 -12.35 52.70
N ALA A 7 -20.97 -12.37 52.23
CA ALA A 7 -20.24 -11.18 51.86
C ALA A 7 -20.91 -10.53 50.63
N ALA A 8 -21.29 -9.26 50.75
CA ALA A 8 -21.76 -8.48 49.62
C ALA A 8 -20.57 -8.24 48.66
N SER A 9 -20.57 -8.95 47.54
CA SER A 9 -19.66 -8.70 46.43
C SER A 9 -19.95 -7.31 45.88
N THR A 10 -19.11 -6.34 46.23
CA THR A 10 -19.12 -5.02 45.61
C THR A 10 -18.67 -5.19 44.16
N SER A 11 -19.62 -5.16 43.23
CA SER A 11 -19.31 -5.10 41.81
C SER A 11 -18.67 -3.75 41.52
N SER A 12 -17.35 -3.70 41.55
CA SER A 12 -16.59 -2.59 41.00
C SER A 12 -16.81 -2.58 39.49
N VAL A 13 -17.75 -1.76 39.04
CA VAL A 13 -17.89 -1.42 37.62
C VAL A 13 -16.61 -0.68 37.25
N ALA A 14 -15.65 -1.42 36.71
CA ALA A 14 -14.47 -0.84 36.11
C ALA A 14 -14.94 -0.03 34.89
N GLU A 15 -14.88 1.30 35.01
CA GLU A 15 -15.11 2.21 33.90
C GLU A 15 -14.03 1.93 32.85
N ALA A 16 -14.41 1.25 31.77
CA ALA A 16 -13.50 0.98 30.66
C ALA A 16 -13.23 2.31 29.95
N LYS A 17 -12.07 2.92 30.25
CA LYS A 17 -11.58 4.13 29.59
C LYS A 17 -11.21 3.80 28.13
N GLY A 18 -12.22 3.79 27.27
CA GLY A 18 -12.06 3.59 25.84
C GLY A 18 -11.24 4.74 25.23
N SER A 19 -10.13 4.41 24.57
CA SER A 19 -9.38 5.36 23.75
C SER A 19 -9.88 5.26 22.32
N THR A 20 -10.42 6.36 21.77
CA THR A 20 -10.81 6.47 20.37
C THR A 20 -9.79 7.31 19.63
N SER A 21 -9.11 6.71 18.65
CA SER A 21 -8.23 7.41 17.73
C SER A 21 -8.90 7.55 16.37
N THR A 22 -8.91 8.76 15.81
CA THR A 22 -9.40 9.04 14.45
C THR A 22 -8.20 9.31 13.54
N MET A 23 -8.11 8.58 12.43
CA MET A 23 -7.15 8.86 11.37
C MET A 23 -7.87 9.61 10.25
N VAL A 24 -7.50 10.87 10.02
CA VAL A 24 -7.95 11.60 8.83
C VAL A 24 -7.05 11.16 7.69
N ALA A 25 -7.61 10.43 6.72
CA ALA A 25 -6.88 10.11 5.50
C ALA A 25 -6.55 11.41 4.76
N VAL A 26 -5.29 11.81 4.76
CA VAL A 26 -4.81 12.88 3.87
C VAL A 26 -5.07 12.43 2.44
N ALA A 27 -5.62 13.31 1.61
CA ALA A 27 -5.87 13.03 0.21
C ALA A 27 -4.62 12.45 -0.43
N LYS A 28 -4.71 11.20 -0.92
CA LYS A 28 -3.59 10.55 -1.58
C LYS A 28 -3.31 11.32 -2.87
N PRO A 29 -2.07 11.79 -3.11
CA PRO A 29 -1.75 12.40 -4.39
C PRO A 29 -1.98 11.36 -5.50
N THR A 30 -2.95 11.63 -6.36
CA THR A 30 -3.19 10.85 -7.57
C THR A 30 -2.35 11.44 -8.69
N GLY A 31 -1.66 10.59 -9.43
CA GLY A 31 -0.78 11.00 -10.51
C GLY A 31 -0.42 9.82 -11.41
N HIS A 32 0.03 10.12 -12.63
CA HIS A 32 0.41 9.12 -13.62
C HIS A 32 1.79 9.43 -14.19
N HIS A 33 2.56 8.38 -14.46
CA HIS A 33 3.82 8.48 -15.19
C HIS A 33 3.63 7.90 -16.60
N ILE A 34 3.91 8.71 -17.63
CA ILE A 34 3.74 8.30 -19.03
C ILE A 34 5.10 7.98 -19.63
N LEU A 35 5.26 6.74 -20.12
CA LEU A 35 6.43 6.31 -20.89
C LEU A 35 6.13 6.40 -22.39
N LYS A 36 6.76 7.35 -23.09
CA LYS A 36 6.67 7.48 -24.56
C LYS A 36 7.89 6.85 -25.23
N ILE A 37 7.67 5.83 -26.06
CA ILE A 37 8.73 5.19 -26.85
C ILE A 37 8.69 5.74 -28.27
N ILE A 38 9.67 6.57 -28.64
CA ILE A 38 9.82 7.08 -30.01
C ILE A 38 10.50 6.01 -30.87
N GLY A 39 10.02 5.82 -32.10
CA GLY A 39 10.61 4.86 -33.04
C GLY A 39 10.46 3.41 -32.59
N TYR A 40 9.30 3.06 -32.04
CA TYR A 40 9.02 1.75 -31.44
C TYR A 40 9.51 0.56 -32.29
N SER A 41 9.28 0.56 -33.60
CA SER A 41 9.71 -0.53 -34.49
C SER A 41 11.23 -0.74 -34.49
N ARG A 42 12.02 0.33 -34.54
CA ARG A 42 13.49 0.26 -34.48
C ARG A 42 13.94 -0.22 -33.11
N THR A 43 13.38 0.35 -32.06
CA THR A 43 13.69 -0.01 -30.67
C THR A 43 13.33 -1.47 -30.38
N LYS A 44 12.21 -1.96 -30.90
CA LYS A 44 11.77 -3.36 -30.82
C LYS A 44 12.70 -4.30 -31.60
N ALA A 45 13.28 -3.85 -32.71
CA ALA A 45 14.23 -4.62 -33.51
C ALA A 45 15.62 -4.72 -32.85
N MET A 46 16.04 -3.68 -32.11
CA MET A 46 17.32 -3.68 -31.39
C MET A 46 17.30 -4.50 -30.09
N VAL A 47 16.12 -4.72 -29.50
CA VAL A 47 15.98 -5.48 -28.26
C VAL A 47 15.76 -6.96 -28.58
N ALA A 48 16.73 -7.78 -28.18
CA ALA A 48 16.68 -9.22 -28.37
C ALA A 48 15.43 -9.85 -27.70
N ALA A 49 14.98 -11.00 -28.23
CA ALA A 49 13.89 -11.74 -27.61
C ALA A 49 14.24 -12.10 -26.15
N GLY A 50 13.29 -11.87 -25.23
CA GLY A 50 13.51 -12.03 -23.79
C GLY A 50 14.21 -10.86 -23.10
N HIS A 51 14.55 -9.78 -23.83
CA HIS A 51 15.11 -8.56 -23.24
C HIS A 51 14.04 -7.48 -23.09
N PHE A 52 14.28 -6.55 -22.16
CA PHE A 52 13.33 -5.52 -21.77
C PHE A 52 13.98 -4.14 -21.84
N ILE A 53 13.15 -3.13 -22.06
CA ILE A 53 13.56 -1.74 -21.92
C ILE A 53 13.04 -1.23 -20.58
N ASN A 54 13.93 -0.60 -19.81
CA ASN A 54 13.54 0.06 -18.57
C ASN A 54 13.23 1.54 -18.84
N SER A 55 12.17 2.06 -18.22
CA SER A 55 11.94 3.51 -18.15
C SER A 55 13.02 4.20 -17.32
N ARG A 56 13.04 5.54 -17.38
CA ARG A 56 13.72 6.34 -16.36
C ARG A 56 13.05 6.09 -15.00
N PRO A 57 13.81 6.14 -13.89
CA PRO A 57 13.25 6.01 -12.55
C PRO A 57 12.29 7.18 -12.25
N PHE A 58 11.22 6.89 -11.52
CA PHE A 58 10.26 7.90 -11.03
C PHE A 58 9.86 7.60 -9.58
N HIS A 59 9.52 8.65 -8.82
CA HIS A 59 9.25 8.54 -7.38
C HIS A 59 7.74 8.56 -7.13
N VAL A 60 7.23 7.56 -6.42
CA VAL A 60 5.84 7.48 -5.97
C VAL A 60 5.81 6.79 -4.60
N GLY A 61 5.22 7.47 -3.61
CA GLY A 61 5.00 6.93 -2.26
C GLY A 61 6.29 6.41 -1.62
N ASP A 62 7.30 7.26 -1.50
CA ASP A 62 8.64 6.97 -0.94
C ASP A 62 9.44 5.85 -1.63
N HIS A 63 8.93 5.32 -2.73
CA HIS A 63 9.58 4.29 -3.51
C HIS A 63 10.04 4.82 -4.86
N THR A 64 11.16 4.28 -5.35
CA THR A 64 11.66 4.51 -6.71
C THR A 64 11.20 3.38 -7.61
N TRP A 65 10.42 3.72 -8.64
CA TRP A 65 9.80 2.80 -9.56
C TRP A 65 10.46 2.84 -10.94
N ARG A 66 10.36 1.74 -11.70
CA ARG A 66 10.70 1.66 -13.13
C ARG A 66 9.69 0.77 -13.85
N ILE A 67 9.29 1.17 -15.05
CA ILE A 67 8.43 0.37 -15.93
C ILE A 67 9.33 -0.52 -16.79
N LYS A 68 9.02 -1.82 -16.85
CA LYS A 68 9.65 -2.78 -17.77
C LYS A 68 8.72 -3.00 -18.96
N ALA A 69 9.13 -2.59 -20.15
CA ALA A 69 8.39 -2.84 -21.37
C ALA A 69 8.86 -4.16 -22.02
N PRO A 70 8.02 -5.21 -22.08
CA PRO A 70 8.32 -6.40 -22.87
C PRO A 70 8.26 -6.07 -24.35
N ARG A 71 9.02 -6.81 -25.17
CA ARG A 71 8.69 -6.94 -26.59
C ARG A 71 7.32 -7.63 -26.68
N SER A 72 6.25 -6.90 -26.98
CA SER A 72 4.96 -7.52 -27.30
C SER A 72 5.11 -8.35 -28.58
N ALA A 73 4.98 -9.67 -28.46
CA ALA A 73 4.68 -10.55 -29.58
C ALA A 73 3.28 -10.17 -30.04
N THR A 74 3.16 -9.84 -31.34
CA THR A 74 1.85 -9.63 -31.96
C THR A 74 1.08 -10.93 -31.91
#